data_AF-A0A162PR53-F1
#
_entry.id   AF-A0A162PR53-F1
#
_cell.length_a   1.000
_cell.length_b   1.000
_cell.length_c   1.000
_cell.angle_alpha   90.00
_cell.angle_beta   90.00
_cell.angle_gamma   90.00
#
_symmetry.space_group_name_H-M   'P 1'
#
loop_
_entity.id
_entity.type
_entity.pdbx_description
1 polymer ?
#
loop_
_entity_poly.entity_id
_entity_poly.type
_entity_poly.pdbx_seq_one_letter_code
_entity_poly.pdbx_strand_id
1 'polypeptide(L)'
;MAASFFDAFTDPKDQSGFSRIKDSSSVTHTPTNDTPQLSLEAKNQSSVYQDYLPEWKLVTDTYRAKKLALHQHMTSQLEKLCALEDKFEKMSGDFHGKVEGAYDQLSTELDGWQDILEADQDRHTHEKAVIHQVWRLQEERIKLNVGGQYFETSLSTLRRDPNSMLAAMFSGNGMISRDPDGSYFIDRDSTYFRLVLNYLRDLRIPPSVQEDSKIMEELMQEAMFYRIKGKPLEIKMGKFIKGLWKVYPVESTRTLLHFVDKDLSNLDFSGYRLDSRSCFSGCNLENSSFGSAWFIADAEHAMDFTNSFMWGTQFPALGSAQRPFGVQIRFDGAVVDEMIA
;
A
#
# COMPACT_ATOMS: atom_id res chain seq x y z
N MET A 1 16.93 -18.22 20.71
CA MET A 1 17.72 -18.65 21.89
C MET A 1 18.28 -20.06 21.66
N ALA A 2 19.24 -20.17 20.74
CA ALA A 2 20.08 -21.37 20.55
C ALA A 2 21.23 -20.99 19.58
N ALA A 3 22.06 -20.04 20.01
CA ALA A 3 23.26 -19.63 19.29
C ALA A 3 24.26 -19.12 20.34
N SER A 4 24.82 -20.03 21.13
CA SER A 4 25.88 -19.70 22.09
C SER A 4 26.60 -20.93 22.68
N PHE A 5 26.81 -22.00 21.91
CA PHE A 5 27.52 -23.19 22.42
C PHE A 5 28.68 -23.69 21.56
N PHE A 6 29.01 -23.02 20.45
CA PHE A 6 30.06 -23.47 19.53
C PHE A 6 31.09 -22.40 19.13
N ASP A 7 31.25 -21.33 19.93
CA ASP A 7 32.27 -20.29 19.71
C ASP A 7 33.53 -20.44 20.60
N ALA A 8 33.81 -21.64 21.10
CA ALA A 8 34.95 -21.86 22.00
C ALA A 8 36.22 -22.44 21.34
N PHE A 9 36.26 -22.67 20.03
CA PHE A 9 37.43 -23.33 19.41
C PHE A 9 37.79 -22.81 18.01
N THR A 10 37.91 -21.50 17.84
CA THR A 10 38.73 -20.92 16.77
C THR A 10 39.25 -19.55 17.17
N ASP A 11 40.47 -19.48 17.71
CA ASP A 11 41.31 -18.28 17.61
C ASP A 11 42.60 -18.64 16.87
N PRO A 12 42.84 -18.06 15.68
CA PRO A 12 44.09 -18.18 14.95
C PRO A 12 45.04 -17.05 15.36
N LYS A 13 45.72 -17.16 16.52
CA LYS A 13 46.90 -16.35 16.86
C LYS A 13 47.52 -16.79 18.19
N ASP A 14 48.22 -17.92 18.18
CA ASP A 14 49.33 -18.10 19.12
C ASP A 14 50.42 -18.98 18.50
N GLN A 15 51.18 -18.37 17.59
CA GLN A 15 52.48 -18.87 17.15
C GLN A 15 53.55 -18.21 18.00
N SER A 16 53.69 -18.63 19.25
CA SER A 16 54.94 -18.46 19.98
C SER A 16 55.19 -19.66 20.88
N GLY A 17 56.29 -20.38 20.59
CA GLY A 17 56.92 -21.32 21.51
C GLY A 17 56.30 -22.72 21.59
N PHE A 18 56.65 -23.60 20.66
CA PHE A 18 57.36 -24.83 21.01
C PHE A 18 58.15 -25.30 19.78
N SER A 19 59.44 -25.11 19.89
CA SER A 19 60.46 -25.40 18.90
C SER A 19 60.44 -26.86 18.50
N ARG A 20 60.17 -27.08 17.22
CA ARG A 20 60.55 -28.24 16.44
C ARG A 20 62.03 -28.53 16.67
N ILE A 21 62.36 -29.58 17.44
CA ILE A 21 63.71 -30.16 17.45
C ILE A 21 63.89 -30.87 16.10
N LYS A 22 64.32 -30.08 15.12
CA LYS A 22 64.94 -30.55 13.89
C LYS A 22 66.44 -30.68 14.16
N ASP A 23 66.92 -31.91 14.03
CA ASP A 23 68.19 -32.26 13.39
C ASP A 23 69.37 -31.30 13.65
N SER A 24 69.93 -31.39 14.86
CA SER A 24 71.29 -30.94 15.12
C SER A 24 72.24 -32.14 15.12
N SER A 25 72.64 -32.62 13.94
CA SER A 25 73.91 -33.36 13.79
C SER A 25 74.37 -33.45 12.34
N SER A 26 74.55 -32.32 11.68
CA SER A 26 75.54 -32.18 10.61
C SER A 26 76.68 -31.30 11.13
N VAL A 27 77.40 -31.81 12.14
CA VAL A 27 78.74 -31.31 12.42
C VAL A 27 79.65 -32.02 11.43
N THR A 28 79.93 -31.36 10.31
CA THR A 28 81.08 -31.67 9.47
C THR A 28 82.33 -31.33 10.26
N HIS A 29 82.79 -32.26 11.09
CA HIS A 29 84.19 -32.26 11.49
C HIS A 29 85.00 -32.64 10.25
N THR A 30 85.68 -31.64 9.69
CA THR A 30 86.89 -31.86 8.92
C THR A 30 87.81 -32.78 9.73
N PRO A 31 88.40 -33.84 9.15
CA PRO A 31 89.49 -34.52 9.82
C PRO A 31 90.69 -33.57 9.76
N THR A 32 90.88 -32.78 10.83
CA THR A 32 92.16 -32.14 11.10
C THR A 32 93.19 -33.25 11.16
N ASN A 33 94.09 -33.20 10.19
CA ASN A 33 95.19 -34.13 10.00
C ASN A 33 96.31 -33.79 11.00
N ASP A 34 95.98 -33.75 12.28
CA ASP A 34 96.94 -33.62 13.37
C ASP A 34 97.34 -35.01 13.79
N THR A 35 98.37 -35.51 13.10
CA THR A 35 99.11 -36.70 13.52
C THR A 35 99.83 -36.33 14.81
N PRO A 36 99.47 -36.86 15.99
CA PRO A 36 100.35 -36.74 17.13
C PRO A 36 101.55 -37.63 16.80
N GLN A 37 102.74 -37.04 16.69
CA GLN A 37 103.97 -37.82 16.71
C GLN A 37 104.02 -38.59 18.04
N LEU A 38 103.52 -39.83 18.02
CA LEU A 38 103.80 -40.82 19.04
C LEU A 38 105.28 -41.17 18.92
N SER A 39 106.06 -40.50 19.76
CA SER A 39 107.43 -40.85 20.10
C SER A 39 107.51 -42.32 20.54
N LEU A 40 108.70 -42.88 20.39
CA LEU A 40 109.05 -44.30 20.34
C LEU A 40 108.70 -45.19 21.57
N GLU A 41 107.81 -44.79 22.48
CA GLU A 41 107.49 -45.55 23.70
C GLU A 41 106.23 -46.43 23.60
N ALA A 42 105.43 -46.31 22.53
CA ALA A 42 104.19 -47.09 22.37
C ALA A 42 104.41 -48.58 22.01
N LYS A 43 105.64 -49.02 21.75
CA LYS A 43 105.93 -50.41 21.39
C LYS A 43 106.07 -51.36 22.58
N ASN A 44 106.20 -50.86 23.82
CA ASN A 44 106.36 -51.70 25.01
C ASN A 44 105.13 -51.79 25.92
N GLN A 45 104.05 -51.05 25.65
CA GLN A 45 102.77 -51.21 26.36
C GLN A 45 101.75 -52.08 25.61
N SER A 46 102.04 -52.48 24.37
CA SER A 46 101.16 -53.35 23.56
C SER A 46 101.08 -54.80 24.07
N SER A 47 102.08 -55.23 24.86
CA SER A 47 102.19 -56.61 25.36
C SER A 47 101.33 -56.88 26.61
N VAL A 48 101.18 -55.90 27.52
CA VAL A 48 100.47 -56.09 28.81
C VAL A 48 98.96 -56.30 28.62
N TYR A 49 98.39 -55.84 27.51
CA TYR A 49 96.96 -55.96 27.21
C TYR A 49 96.62 -57.11 26.25
N GLN A 50 97.60 -57.86 25.74
CA GLN A 50 97.36 -58.98 24.83
C GLN A 50 96.72 -60.19 25.54
N ASP A 51 97.03 -60.42 26.82
CA ASP A 51 96.48 -61.54 27.59
C ASP A 51 95.02 -61.33 27.99
N TYR A 52 94.59 -60.08 28.20
CA TYR A 52 93.20 -59.73 28.56
C TYR A 52 92.29 -59.47 27.36
N LEU A 53 92.86 -59.48 26.14
CA LEU A 53 92.14 -59.24 24.88
C LEU A 53 90.93 -60.20 24.67
N PRO A 54 91.01 -61.50 25.00
CA PRO A 54 89.88 -62.43 24.84
C PRO A 54 88.73 -62.12 25.80
N GLU A 55 89.01 -61.83 27.07
CA GLU A 55 88.00 -61.46 28.07
C GLU A 55 87.34 -60.12 27.73
N TRP A 56 88.13 -59.13 27.31
CA TRP A 56 87.62 -57.85 26.85
C TRP A 56 86.74 -57.98 25.59
N LYS A 57 87.11 -58.84 24.64
CA LYS A 57 86.28 -59.16 23.48
C LYS A 57 84.97 -59.81 23.90
N LEU A 58 84.99 -60.78 24.80
CA LEU A 58 83.77 -61.43 25.30
C LEU A 58 82.83 -60.45 26.01
N VAL A 59 83.34 -59.56 26.86
CA VAL A 59 82.54 -58.55 27.55
C VAL A 59 81.97 -57.51 26.56
N THR A 60 82.77 -57.06 25.59
CA THR A 60 82.30 -56.11 24.57
C THR A 60 81.28 -56.74 23.62
N ASP A 61 81.44 -58.02 23.26
CA ASP A 61 80.51 -58.74 22.39
C ASP A 61 79.18 -59.07 23.11
N THR A 62 79.24 -59.45 24.39
CA THR A 62 78.02 -59.65 25.20
C THR A 62 77.27 -58.34 25.44
N TYR A 63 77.98 -57.22 25.68
CA TYR A 63 77.38 -55.90 25.77
C TYR A 63 76.77 -55.46 24.43
N ARG A 64 77.48 -55.63 23.31
CA ARG A 64 76.96 -55.36 21.96
C ARG A 64 75.70 -56.17 21.67
N ALA A 65 75.70 -57.46 22.01
CA ALA A 65 74.55 -58.33 21.80
C ALA A 65 73.33 -57.88 22.62
N LYS A 66 73.51 -57.55 23.91
CA LYS A 66 72.43 -57.02 24.76
C LYS A 66 71.92 -55.66 24.26
N LYS A 67 72.83 -54.75 23.87
CA LYS A 67 72.47 -53.44 23.31
C LYS A 67 71.69 -53.59 22.00
N LEU A 68 72.10 -54.52 21.13
CA LEU A 68 71.42 -54.81 19.87
C LEU A 68 70.03 -55.40 20.12
N ALA A 69 69.89 -56.36 21.05
CA ALA A 69 68.61 -56.95 21.41
C ALA A 69 67.63 -55.91 22.01
N LEU A 70 68.13 -55.02 22.89
CA LEU A 70 67.32 -53.92 23.44
C LEU A 70 66.90 -52.95 22.33
N HIS A 71 67.82 -52.60 21.43
CA HIS A 71 67.51 -51.73 20.31
C HIS A 71 66.43 -52.37 19.43
N GLN A 72 66.59 -53.63 19.04
CA GLN A 72 65.58 -54.36 18.26
C GLN A 72 64.22 -54.41 18.95
N HIS A 73 64.20 -54.63 20.27
CA HIS A 73 62.97 -54.61 21.05
C HIS A 73 62.30 -53.23 21.01
N MET A 74 63.06 -52.16 21.25
CA MET A 74 62.55 -50.77 21.16
C MET A 74 62.03 -50.45 19.76
N THR A 75 62.74 -50.85 18.71
CA THR A 75 62.30 -50.63 17.32
C THR A 75 60.98 -51.36 17.05
N SER A 76 60.86 -52.62 17.49
CA SER A 76 59.62 -53.39 17.36
C SER A 76 58.43 -52.77 18.12
N GLN A 77 58.66 -52.18 19.31
CA GLN A 77 57.59 -51.49 20.03
C GLN A 77 57.18 -50.19 19.35
N LEU A 78 58.14 -49.42 18.83
CA LEU A 78 57.85 -48.21 18.07
C LEU A 78 57.04 -48.50 16.81
N GLU A 79 57.36 -49.58 16.09
CA GLU A 79 56.57 -50.03 14.93
C GLU A 79 55.12 -50.38 15.30
N LYS A 80 54.90 -51.04 16.45
CA LYS A 80 53.55 -51.36 16.93
C LYS A 80 52.77 -50.11 17.33
N LEU A 81 53.41 -49.14 17.97
CA LEU A 81 52.79 -47.86 18.32
C LEU A 81 52.40 -47.09 17.06
N CYS A 82 53.31 -46.99 16.09
CA CYS A 82 53.05 -46.34 14.80
C CYS A 82 51.84 -46.99 14.09
N ALA A 83 51.78 -48.33 14.03
CA ALA A 83 50.64 -49.04 13.46
C ALA A 83 49.32 -48.86 14.23
N LEU A 84 49.39 -48.55 15.52
CA LEU A 84 48.21 -48.26 16.35
C LEU A 84 47.73 -46.83 16.13
N GLU A 85 48.65 -45.88 16.00
CA GLU A 85 48.37 -44.49 15.61
C GLU A 85 47.69 -44.44 14.24
N ASP A 86 48.21 -45.15 13.22
CA ASP A 86 47.59 -45.25 11.90
C ASP A 86 46.14 -45.76 11.95
N LYS A 87 45.88 -46.76 12.81
CA LYS A 87 44.52 -47.29 13.00
C LYS A 87 43.60 -46.28 13.67
N PHE A 88 44.10 -45.56 14.67
CA PHE A 88 43.33 -44.54 15.36
C PHE A 88 43.00 -43.39 14.42
N GLU A 89 43.97 -42.93 13.63
CA GLU A 89 43.79 -41.83 12.68
C GLU A 89 42.78 -42.22 11.59
N LYS A 90 42.85 -43.45 11.07
CA LYS A 90 41.84 -43.97 10.14
C LYS A 90 40.44 -44.04 10.76
N MET A 91 40.32 -44.57 11.98
CA MET A 91 39.03 -44.68 12.67
C MET A 91 38.44 -43.30 13.00
N SER A 92 39.29 -42.36 13.41
CA SER A 92 38.91 -40.97 13.69
C SER A 92 38.44 -40.28 12.40
N GLY A 93 39.16 -40.46 11.30
CA GLY A 93 38.76 -39.95 9.98
C GLY A 93 37.42 -40.53 9.51
N ASP A 94 37.23 -41.84 9.61
CA ASP A 94 35.96 -42.50 9.25
C ASP A 94 34.80 -42.02 10.14
N PHE A 95 35.05 -41.79 11.43
CA PHE A 95 34.05 -41.26 12.35
C PHE A 95 33.69 -39.82 12.02
N HIS A 96 34.69 -38.94 11.83
CA HIS A 96 34.46 -37.54 11.44
C HIS A 96 33.70 -37.46 10.13
N GLY A 97 34.11 -38.20 9.10
CA GLY A 97 33.42 -38.20 7.81
C GLY A 97 31.95 -38.65 7.90
N LYS A 98 31.63 -39.61 8.79
CA LYS A 98 30.24 -40.00 9.04
C LYS A 98 29.44 -38.92 9.76
N VAL A 99 30.04 -38.26 10.75
CA VAL A 99 29.39 -37.19 11.52
C VAL A 99 29.14 -35.98 10.63
N GLU A 100 30.15 -35.57 9.87
CA GLU A 100 30.07 -34.45 8.91
C GLU A 100 29.03 -34.75 7.83
N GLY A 101 29.05 -35.95 7.23
CA GLY A 101 28.04 -36.34 6.27
C GLY A 101 26.61 -36.38 6.84
N ALA A 102 26.43 -36.77 8.10
CA ALA A 102 25.13 -36.73 8.76
C ALA A 102 24.67 -35.29 9.06
N TYR A 103 25.61 -34.42 9.43
CA TYR A 103 25.34 -33.00 9.66
C TYR A 103 24.93 -32.30 8.36
N ASP A 104 25.65 -32.55 7.26
CA ASP A 104 25.34 -31.99 5.94
C ASP A 104 23.97 -32.44 5.44
N GLN A 105 23.64 -33.73 5.64
CA GLN A 105 22.30 -34.26 5.32
C GLN A 105 21.21 -33.53 6.10
N LEU A 106 21.37 -33.41 7.42
CA LEU A 106 20.40 -32.74 8.28
C LEU A 106 20.27 -31.25 7.95
N SER A 107 21.39 -30.58 7.64
CA SER A 107 21.41 -29.18 7.22
C SER A 107 20.63 -28.99 5.93
N THR A 108 20.86 -29.84 4.93
CA THR A 108 20.17 -29.79 3.64
C THR A 108 18.66 -30.05 3.81
N GLU A 109 18.29 -30.98 4.68
CA GLU A 109 16.88 -31.21 5.02
C GLU A 109 16.24 -29.99 5.69
N LEU A 110 16.91 -29.39 6.68
CA LEU A 110 16.44 -28.19 7.38
C LEU A 110 16.24 -27.02 6.42
N ASP A 111 17.20 -26.78 5.51
CA ASP A 111 17.10 -25.75 4.48
C ASP A 111 15.89 -26.02 3.56
N GLY A 112 15.70 -27.27 3.14
CA GLY A 112 14.54 -27.67 2.34
C GLY A 112 13.20 -27.46 3.06
N TRP A 113 13.12 -27.77 4.36
CA TRP A 113 11.93 -27.48 5.16
C TRP A 113 11.68 -25.98 5.33
N GLN A 114 12.75 -25.20 5.47
CA GLN A 114 12.66 -23.75 5.60
C GLN A 114 12.11 -23.10 4.32
N ASP A 115 12.61 -23.53 3.15
CA ASP A 115 12.10 -23.10 1.85
C ASP A 115 10.61 -23.46 1.65
N ILE A 116 10.20 -24.67 2.05
CA ILE A 116 8.80 -25.11 1.96
C ILE A 116 7.90 -24.25 2.86
N LEU A 117 8.33 -23.98 4.09
CA LEU A 117 7.58 -23.17 5.04
C LEU A 117 7.45 -21.73 4.57
N GLU A 118 8.51 -21.14 4.01
CA GLU A 118 8.48 -19.79 3.46
C GLU A 118 7.53 -19.71 2.26
N ALA A 119 7.61 -20.67 1.33
CA ALA A 119 6.70 -20.74 0.18
C ALA A 119 5.23 -20.92 0.60
N ASP A 120 4.96 -21.72 1.64
CA ASP A 120 3.60 -21.90 2.16
C ASP A 120 3.08 -20.64 2.86
N GLN A 121 3.95 -19.94 3.59
CA GLN A 121 3.60 -18.68 4.23
C GLN A 121 3.31 -17.59 3.19
N ASP A 122 4.09 -17.52 2.12
CA ASP A 122 3.84 -16.63 0.99
C ASP A 122 2.51 -16.96 0.28
N ARG A 123 2.23 -18.25 0.06
CA ARG A 123 0.93 -18.68 -0.47
C ARG A 123 -0.21 -18.26 0.45
N HIS A 124 -0.11 -18.52 1.75
CA HIS A 124 -1.15 -18.19 2.70
C HIS A 124 -1.36 -16.69 2.85
N THR A 125 -0.30 -15.88 2.83
CA THR A 125 -0.42 -14.42 2.87
C THR A 125 -1.06 -13.89 1.59
N HIS A 126 -0.71 -14.44 0.43
CA HIS A 126 -1.34 -14.12 -0.84
C HIS A 126 -2.84 -14.47 -0.82
N GLU A 127 -3.20 -15.69 -0.42
CA GLU A 127 -4.59 -16.13 -0.29
C GLU A 127 -5.37 -15.26 0.69
N LYS A 128 -4.80 -14.95 1.87
CA LYS A 128 -5.41 -14.03 2.83
C LYS A 128 -5.63 -12.65 2.25
N ALA A 129 -4.67 -12.13 1.47
CA ALA A 129 -4.82 -10.84 0.81
C ALA A 129 -5.95 -10.85 -0.22
N VAL A 130 -6.04 -11.91 -1.04
CA VAL A 130 -7.13 -12.09 -2.00
C VAL A 130 -8.49 -12.19 -1.29
N ILE A 131 -8.58 -13.05 -0.28
CA ILE A 131 -9.78 -13.22 0.54
C ILE A 131 -10.19 -11.88 1.15
N HIS A 132 -9.27 -11.16 1.79
CA HIS A 132 -9.53 -9.87 2.40
C HIS A 132 -10.01 -8.81 1.38
N GLN A 133 -9.48 -8.81 0.16
CA GLN A 133 -9.97 -7.93 -0.91
C GLN A 133 -11.42 -8.28 -1.30
N VAL A 134 -11.75 -9.57 -1.42
CA VAL A 134 -13.11 -10.02 -1.71
C VAL A 134 -14.08 -9.63 -0.59
N TRP A 135 -13.70 -9.81 0.68
CA TRP A 135 -14.52 -9.38 1.83
C TRP A 135 -14.76 -7.87 1.82
N ARG A 136 -13.72 -7.07 1.56
CA ARG A 136 -13.85 -5.60 1.49
C ARG A 136 -14.86 -5.18 0.43
N LEU A 137 -14.83 -5.80 -0.76
CA LEU A 137 -15.79 -5.51 -1.82
C LEU A 137 -17.23 -5.89 -1.43
N GLN A 138 -17.41 -6.94 -0.62
CA GLN A 138 -18.72 -7.35 -0.12
C GLN A 138 -19.24 -6.46 1.01
N GLU A 139 -18.38 -6.08 1.97
CA GLU A 139 -18.74 -5.16 3.07
C GLU A 139 -19.09 -3.76 2.58
N GLU A 140 -18.46 -3.31 1.50
CA GLU A 140 -18.78 -2.02 0.90
C GLU A 140 -20.11 -2.02 0.14
N ARG A 141 -20.73 -3.18 -0.14
CA ARG A 141 -21.95 -3.26 -0.95
C ARG A 141 -23.13 -2.66 -0.19
N ILE A 142 -23.83 -1.74 -0.85
CA ILE A 142 -24.98 -1.03 -0.31
C ILE A 142 -26.14 -1.06 -1.29
N LYS A 143 -27.36 -1.19 -0.74
CA LYS A 143 -28.62 -1.17 -1.48
C LYS A 143 -29.26 0.21 -1.33
N LEU A 144 -29.67 0.80 -2.44
CA LEU A 144 -30.36 2.08 -2.50
C LEU A 144 -31.74 1.88 -3.11
N ASN A 145 -32.75 2.53 -2.56
CA ASN A 145 -34.07 2.62 -3.15
C ASN A 145 -34.29 4.08 -3.57
N VAL A 146 -34.22 4.37 -4.86
CA VAL A 146 -34.39 5.73 -5.41
C VAL A 146 -35.77 5.79 -6.05
N GLY A 147 -36.72 6.51 -5.44
CA GLY A 147 -38.07 6.68 -6.00
C GLY A 147 -38.83 5.39 -6.28
N GLY A 148 -38.50 4.28 -5.58
CA GLY A 148 -39.08 2.95 -5.79
C GLY A 148 -38.23 1.99 -6.64
N GLN A 149 -37.14 2.46 -7.26
CA GLN A 149 -36.20 1.61 -8.00
C GLN A 149 -34.98 1.25 -7.16
N TYR A 150 -34.66 -0.04 -7.13
CA TYR A 150 -33.52 -0.56 -6.40
C TYR A 150 -32.22 -0.51 -7.21
N PHE A 151 -31.18 0.01 -6.57
CA PHE A 151 -29.81 0.03 -7.08
C PHE A 151 -28.86 -0.60 -6.07
N GLU A 152 -27.79 -1.20 -6.57
CA GLU A 152 -26.71 -1.72 -5.74
C GLU A 152 -25.38 -1.14 -6.20
N THR A 153 -24.60 -0.70 -5.23
CA THR A 153 -23.30 -0.07 -5.46
C THR A 153 -22.37 -0.26 -4.27
N SER A 154 -21.19 0.33 -4.29
CA SER A 154 -20.25 0.33 -3.15
C SER A 154 -20.25 1.67 -2.41
N LEU A 155 -19.97 1.64 -1.10
CA LEU A 155 -19.73 2.84 -0.29
C LEU A 155 -18.60 3.70 -0.87
N SER A 156 -17.55 3.07 -1.38
CA SER A 156 -16.44 3.75 -2.07
C SER A 156 -16.88 4.54 -3.30
N THR A 157 -17.88 4.06 -4.04
CA THR A 157 -18.48 4.77 -5.17
C THR A 157 -19.26 5.99 -4.70
N LEU A 158 -20.12 5.85 -3.68
CA LEU A 158 -20.94 6.95 -3.17
C LEU A 158 -20.10 8.04 -2.49
N ARG A 159 -18.97 7.67 -1.89
CA ARG A 159 -18.01 8.58 -1.25
C ARG A 159 -16.92 9.09 -2.19
N ARG A 160 -16.98 8.77 -3.49
CA ARG A 160 -15.94 9.13 -4.46
C ARG A 160 -15.71 10.64 -4.53
N ASP A 161 -16.79 11.41 -4.45
CA ASP A 161 -16.72 12.85 -4.27
C ASP A 161 -17.03 13.20 -2.81
N PRO A 162 -16.03 13.52 -1.99
CA PRO A 162 -16.21 13.74 -0.55
C PRO A 162 -17.11 14.95 -0.23
N ASN A 163 -17.32 15.86 -1.18
CA ASN A 163 -18.16 17.04 -1.00
C ASN A 163 -19.60 16.84 -1.49
N SER A 164 -19.91 15.67 -2.04
CA SER A 164 -21.25 15.35 -2.52
C SER A 164 -22.21 15.05 -1.38
N MET A 165 -23.51 15.25 -1.65
CA MET A 165 -24.58 14.86 -0.73
C MET A 165 -24.53 13.36 -0.43
N LEU A 166 -24.26 12.53 -1.45
CA LEU A 166 -24.14 11.08 -1.29
C LEU A 166 -22.98 10.70 -0.36
N ALA A 167 -21.83 11.36 -0.48
CA ALA A 167 -20.73 11.12 0.45
C ALA A 167 -21.08 11.52 1.89
N ALA A 168 -21.75 12.66 2.09
CA ALA A 168 -22.21 13.12 3.41
C ALA A 168 -23.24 12.16 4.03
N MET A 169 -24.25 11.78 3.25
CA MET A 169 -25.27 10.78 3.58
C MET A 169 -24.66 9.46 4.08
N PHE A 170 -23.64 8.97 3.39
CA PHE A 170 -22.98 7.72 3.73
C PHE A 170 -21.69 7.89 4.53
N SER A 171 -21.40 9.07 5.12
CA SER A 171 -20.15 9.34 5.86
C SER A 171 -20.10 8.75 7.29
N GLY A 172 -21.21 8.19 7.79
CA GLY A 172 -21.32 7.67 9.16
C GLY A 172 -22.01 8.62 10.15
N ASN A 173 -22.38 9.83 9.72
CA ASN A 173 -23.01 10.85 10.58
C ASN A 173 -24.52 10.66 10.83
N GLY A 174 -25.09 9.47 10.59
CA GLY A 174 -26.47 9.14 10.97
C GLY A 174 -27.57 9.93 10.24
N MET A 175 -27.27 10.55 9.10
CA MET A 175 -28.24 11.39 8.35
C MET A 175 -29.37 10.62 7.66
N ILE A 176 -29.26 9.31 7.48
CA ILE A 176 -30.28 8.48 6.83
C ILE A 176 -30.56 7.24 7.66
N SER A 177 -31.85 6.94 7.82
CA SER A 177 -32.32 5.70 8.41
C SER A 177 -32.37 4.59 7.37
N ARG A 178 -31.93 3.40 7.77
CA ARG A 178 -31.98 2.20 6.93
C ARG A 178 -33.37 1.58 6.99
N ASP A 179 -33.92 1.22 5.85
CA ASP A 179 -35.22 0.54 5.77
C ASP A 179 -35.14 -0.91 6.29
N PRO A 180 -36.29 -1.55 6.61
CA PRO A 180 -36.33 -2.92 7.11
C PRO A 180 -35.73 -3.97 6.16
N ASP A 181 -35.76 -3.70 4.85
CA ASP A 181 -35.15 -4.53 3.81
C ASP A 181 -33.62 -4.32 3.67
N GLY A 182 -33.07 -3.43 4.49
CA GLY A 182 -31.67 -3.07 4.52
C GLY A 182 -31.24 -2.09 3.43
N SER A 183 -32.18 -1.49 2.70
CA SER A 183 -31.92 -0.44 1.71
C SER A 183 -31.94 0.96 2.32
N TYR A 184 -31.45 1.95 1.57
CA TYR A 184 -31.51 3.36 1.92
C TYR A 184 -32.40 4.09 0.92
N PHE A 185 -33.48 4.69 1.40
CA PHE A 185 -34.42 5.41 0.57
C PHE A 185 -33.93 6.81 0.19
N ILE A 186 -34.10 7.17 -1.07
CA ILE A 186 -33.88 8.50 -1.63
C ILE A 186 -35.14 8.90 -2.39
N ASP A 187 -35.76 9.99 -1.95
CA ASP A 187 -36.96 10.55 -2.58
C ASP A 187 -36.61 11.34 -3.84
N ARG A 188 -36.23 10.62 -4.90
CA ARG A 188 -35.88 11.16 -6.22
C ARG A 188 -36.30 10.22 -7.34
N ASP A 189 -36.45 10.78 -8.54
CA ASP A 189 -36.67 9.99 -9.75
C ASP A 189 -35.43 9.15 -10.09
N SER A 190 -35.63 7.86 -10.31
CA SER A 190 -34.57 6.91 -10.60
C SER A 190 -34.11 6.90 -12.07
N THR A 191 -34.87 7.53 -12.96
CA THR A 191 -34.69 7.46 -14.42
C THR A 191 -33.25 7.76 -14.85
N TYR A 192 -32.63 8.77 -14.26
CA TYR A 192 -31.27 9.21 -14.58
C TYR A 192 -30.22 8.88 -13.51
N PHE A 193 -30.63 8.30 -12.38
CA PHE A 193 -29.73 7.96 -11.27
C PHE A 193 -28.61 6.98 -11.69
N ARG A 194 -28.88 6.09 -12.66
CA ARG A 194 -27.85 5.19 -13.20
C ARG A 194 -26.67 5.94 -13.83
N LEU A 195 -26.92 7.09 -14.46
CA LEU A 195 -25.87 7.91 -15.05
C LEU A 195 -25.03 8.60 -13.98
N VAL A 196 -25.66 9.01 -12.88
CA VAL A 196 -24.97 9.53 -11.69
C VAL A 196 -24.03 8.48 -11.10
N LEU A 197 -24.51 7.24 -10.92
CA LEU A 197 -23.67 6.14 -10.42
C LEU A 197 -22.50 5.83 -11.34
N ASN A 198 -22.74 5.77 -12.66
CA ASN A 198 -21.68 5.53 -13.63
C ASN A 198 -20.65 6.68 -13.63
N TYR A 199 -21.10 7.92 -13.50
CA TYR A 199 -20.20 9.04 -13.31
C TYR A 199 -19.34 8.89 -12.06
N LEU A 200 -19.91 8.50 -10.92
CA LEU A 200 -19.13 8.30 -9.68
C LEU A 200 -18.14 7.13 -9.75
N ARG A 201 -18.41 6.11 -10.59
CA ARG A 201 -17.48 5.00 -10.83
C ARG A 201 -16.26 5.45 -11.64
N ASP A 202 -16.52 6.07 -12.80
CA ASP A 202 -15.50 6.32 -13.81
C ASP A 202 -14.94 7.76 -13.77
N LEU A 203 -15.62 8.66 -13.05
CA LEU A 203 -15.39 10.11 -13.04
C LEU A 203 -15.39 10.72 -14.45
N ARG A 204 -16.15 10.10 -15.37
CA ARG A 204 -16.23 10.46 -16.78
C ARG A 204 -17.67 10.39 -17.27
N ILE A 205 -18.01 11.25 -18.22
CA ILE A 205 -19.31 11.20 -18.90
C ILE A 205 -19.09 10.59 -20.30
N PRO A 206 -19.76 9.49 -20.66
CA PRO A 206 -19.62 8.85 -21.97
C PRO A 206 -19.96 9.80 -23.12
N PRO A 207 -19.24 9.77 -24.28
CA PRO A 207 -19.48 10.66 -25.42
C PRO A 207 -20.94 10.66 -25.91
N SER A 208 -21.60 9.50 -25.93
CA SER A 208 -23.02 9.39 -26.30
C SER A 208 -23.95 10.23 -25.43
N VAL A 209 -23.68 10.32 -24.14
CA VAL A 209 -24.41 11.19 -23.20
C VAL A 209 -24.03 12.65 -23.41
N GLN A 210 -22.83 12.93 -23.93
CA GLN A 210 -22.39 14.29 -24.22
C GLN A 210 -23.06 14.93 -25.44
N GLU A 211 -23.43 14.10 -26.41
CA GLU A 211 -24.05 14.52 -27.67
C GLU A 211 -25.57 14.70 -27.53
N ASP A 212 -26.21 13.97 -26.61
CA ASP A 212 -27.63 14.10 -26.31
C ASP A 212 -27.87 15.24 -25.29
N SER A 213 -28.36 16.38 -25.79
CA SER A 213 -28.62 17.56 -24.97
C SER A 213 -29.65 17.30 -23.87
N LYS A 214 -30.66 16.45 -24.11
CA LYS A 214 -31.73 16.19 -23.14
C LYS A 214 -31.19 15.33 -22.00
N ILE A 215 -30.50 14.24 -22.31
CA ILE A 215 -29.91 13.38 -21.28
C ILE A 215 -28.84 14.13 -20.48
N MET A 216 -28.06 14.99 -21.14
CA MET A 216 -27.10 15.84 -20.46
C MET A 216 -27.79 16.78 -19.47
N GLU A 217 -28.85 17.48 -19.87
CA GLU A 217 -29.60 18.38 -18.98
C GLU A 217 -30.14 17.65 -17.73
N GLU A 218 -30.77 16.51 -17.92
CA GLU A 218 -31.31 15.67 -16.83
C GLU A 218 -30.20 15.19 -15.89
N LEU A 219 -29.06 14.72 -16.44
CA LEU A 219 -27.89 14.34 -15.64
C LEU A 219 -27.35 15.52 -14.81
N MET A 220 -27.43 16.74 -15.35
CA MET A 220 -26.95 17.93 -14.67
C MET A 220 -27.87 18.37 -13.55
N GLN A 221 -29.18 18.26 -13.73
CA GLN A 221 -30.17 18.48 -12.66
C GLN A 221 -29.96 17.48 -11.52
N GLU A 222 -29.79 16.19 -11.82
CA GLU A 222 -29.49 15.17 -10.82
C GLU A 222 -28.16 15.45 -10.11
N ALA A 223 -27.11 15.82 -10.85
CA ALA A 223 -25.81 16.15 -10.25
C ALA A 223 -25.86 17.38 -9.34
N MET A 224 -26.68 18.40 -9.67
CA MET A 224 -26.94 19.54 -8.79
C MET A 224 -27.64 19.09 -7.51
N PHE A 225 -28.63 18.23 -7.62
CA PHE A 225 -29.34 17.69 -6.45
C PHE A 225 -28.39 16.91 -5.52
N TYR A 226 -27.63 15.96 -6.06
CA TYR A 226 -26.65 15.19 -5.27
C TYR A 226 -25.39 16.00 -4.93
N ARG A 227 -25.33 17.28 -5.32
CA ARG A 227 -24.23 18.22 -5.06
C ARG A 227 -22.87 17.68 -5.51
N ILE A 228 -22.83 17.00 -6.65
CA ILE A 228 -21.61 16.40 -7.19
C ILE A 228 -20.77 17.49 -7.86
N LYS A 229 -19.53 17.66 -7.40
CA LYS A 229 -18.58 18.72 -7.80
C LYS A 229 -17.36 18.16 -8.55
N GLY A 230 -17.47 17.01 -9.20
CA GLY A 230 -16.33 16.46 -9.92
C GLY A 230 -15.95 17.30 -11.16
N LYS A 231 -14.65 17.55 -11.37
CA LYS A 231 -14.12 18.49 -12.39
C LYS A 231 -14.74 18.39 -13.80
N PRO A 232 -14.94 17.19 -14.40
CA PRO A 232 -15.55 17.08 -15.72
C PRO A 232 -17.01 17.54 -15.73
N LEU A 233 -17.73 17.31 -14.64
CA LEU A 233 -19.08 17.84 -14.46
C LEU A 233 -19.03 19.34 -14.17
N GLU A 234 -18.10 19.85 -13.35
CA GLU A 234 -17.98 21.30 -13.07
C GLU A 234 -17.72 22.13 -14.34
N ILE A 235 -16.86 21.66 -15.24
CA ILE A 235 -16.59 22.37 -16.51
C ILE A 235 -17.84 22.38 -17.38
N LYS A 236 -18.58 21.27 -17.44
CA LYS A 236 -19.82 21.19 -18.20
C LYS A 236 -20.96 21.95 -17.55
N MET A 237 -21.12 21.87 -16.23
CA MET A 237 -22.01 22.70 -15.41
C MET A 237 -21.69 24.16 -15.62
N GLY A 238 -20.43 24.58 -15.60
CA GLY A 238 -20.05 25.95 -15.95
C GLY A 238 -20.47 26.34 -17.37
N LYS A 239 -20.37 25.46 -18.36
CA LYS A 239 -20.82 25.72 -19.74
C LYS A 239 -22.34 25.69 -19.92
N PHE A 240 -23.02 24.78 -19.25
CA PHE A 240 -24.48 24.63 -19.23
C PHE A 240 -25.12 25.76 -18.46
N ILE A 241 -24.62 26.09 -17.27
CA ILE A 241 -25.02 27.27 -16.49
C ILE A 241 -24.68 28.54 -17.27
N LYS A 242 -23.55 28.66 -17.97
CA LYS A 242 -23.29 29.80 -18.88
C LYS A 242 -24.21 29.81 -20.12
N GLY A 243 -24.63 28.65 -20.60
CA GLY A 243 -25.62 28.48 -21.67
C GLY A 243 -27.00 28.91 -21.20
N LEU A 244 -27.42 28.45 -20.03
CA LEU A 244 -28.59 28.91 -19.30
C LEU A 244 -28.48 30.39 -18.97
N TRP A 245 -27.32 30.95 -18.61
CA TRP A 245 -27.13 32.39 -18.37
C TRP A 245 -27.20 33.22 -19.65
N LYS A 246 -26.99 32.62 -20.83
CA LYS A 246 -27.31 33.25 -22.12
C LYS A 246 -28.81 33.23 -22.43
N VAL A 247 -29.54 32.27 -21.89
CA VAL A 247 -31.01 32.13 -22.02
C VAL A 247 -31.74 32.87 -20.88
N TYR A 248 -31.12 33.00 -19.71
CA TYR A 248 -31.61 33.51 -18.42
C TYR A 248 -30.44 34.00 -17.54
N PRO A 249 -29.90 35.22 -17.75
CA PRO A 249 -28.79 35.74 -16.95
C PRO A 249 -29.22 36.01 -15.50
N VAL A 250 -28.37 35.67 -14.52
CA VAL A 250 -28.53 36.04 -13.10
C VAL A 250 -27.42 37.01 -12.76
N GLU A 251 -27.74 38.27 -12.47
CA GLU A 251 -26.77 39.25 -11.99
C GLU A 251 -27.11 39.73 -10.57
N SER A 252 -26.07 39.97 -9.77
CA SER A 252 -26.13 40.68 -8.48
C SER A 252 -26.41 42.19 -8.63
N THR A 253 -26.91 42.61 -9.79
CA THR A 253 -27.35 43.96 -10.15
C THR A 253 -28.86 43.92 -10.36
N ARG A 254 -29.53 45.07 -10.25
CA ARG A 254 -30.98 45.16 -10.53
C ARG A 254 -31.24 44.61 -11.93
N THR A 255 -31.98 43.52 -12.01
CA THR A 255 -32.34 42.85 -13.25
C THR A 255 -33.60 43.49 -13.81
N LEU A 256 -33.47 44.15 -14.95
CA LEU A 256 -34.61 44.63 -15.72
C LEU A 256 -35.07 43.52 -16.66
N LEU A 257 -36.20 42.90 -16.37
CA LEU A 257 -36.80 41.87 -17.22
C LEU A 257 -37.90 42.49 -18.07
N HIS A 258 -37.88 42.28 -19.38
CA HIS A 258 -38.90 42.80 -20.29
C HIS A 258 -39.41 41.68 -21.19
N PHE A 259 -40.47 41.03 -20.73
CA PHE A 259 -41.21 39.99 -21.43
C PHE A 259 -42.60 40.50 -21.77
N VAL A 260 -42.98 40.32 -23.03
CA VAL A 260 -44.32 40.64 -23.54
C VAL A 260 -44.81 39.45 -24.34
N ASP A 261 -46.02 38.97 -24.05
CA ASP A 261 -46.68 37.84 -24.72
C ASP A 261 -45.82 36.56 -24.78
N LYS A 262 -45.19 36.20 -23.65
CA LYS A 262 -44.34 35.00 -23.53
C LYS A 262 -44.95 33.94 -22.63
N ASP A 263 -44.71 32.68 -22.97
CA ASP A 263 -44.96 31.57 -22.06
C ASP A 263 -43.77 31.37 -21.13
N LEU A 264 -44.00 31.62 -19.85
CA LEU A 264 -43.07 31.61 -18.73
C LEU A 264 -43.60 30.69 -17.61
N SER A 265 -44.51 29.78 -17.94
CA SER A 265 -45.07 28.84 -16.99
C SER A 265 -44.00 27.94 -16.38
N ASN A 266 -44.16 27.60 -15.10
CA ASN A 266 -43.25 26.75 -14.31
C ASN A 266 -41.82 27.28 -14.16
N LEU A 267 -41.54 28.54 -14.54
CA LEU A 267 -40.22 29.14 -14.38
C LEU A 267 -40.01 29.66 -12.95
N ASP A 268 -38.77 29.54 -12.48
CA ASP A 268 -38.36 30.06 -11.18
C ASP A 268 -37.58 31.37 -11.34
N PHE A 269 -38.21 32.46 -10.92
CA PHE A 269 -37.63 33.80 -10.79
C PHE A 269 -37.11 34.08 -9.38
N SER A 270 -37.06 33.07 -8.50
CA SER A 270 -36.42 33.16 -7.20
C SER A 270 -34.97 33.62 -7.31
N GLY A 271 -34.53 34.45 -6.37
CA GLY A 271 -33.15 34.97 -6.32
C GLY A 271 -32.86 36.14 -7.24
N TYR A 272 -33.75 36.49 -8.17
CA TYR A 272 -33.62 37.70 -8.98
C TYR A 272 -33.85 38.98 -8.17
N ARG A 273 -33.18 40.06 -8.56
CA ARG A 273 -33.41 41.41 -8.04
C ARG A 273 -34.14 42.26 -9.07
N LEU A 274 -35.46 42.15 -9.11
CA LEU A 274 -36.29 42.75 -10.15
C LEU A 274 -36.36 44.28 -10.02
N ASP A 275 -35.97 44.98 -11.09
CA ASP A 275 -36.15 46.43 -11.22
C ASP A 275 -37.65 46.76 -11.42
N SER A 276 -38.14 47.85 -10.81
CA SER A 276 -39.54 48.28 -10.92
C SER A 276 -40.00 48.58 -12.35
N ARG A 277 -39.08 48.76 -13.30
CA ARG A 277 -39.40 48.92 -14.73
C ARG A 277 -39.61 47.59 -15.46
N SER A 278 -39.51 46.45 -14.76
CA SER A 278 -39.70 45.14 -15.38
C SER A 278 -41.13 44.94 -15.89
N CYS A 279 -41.26 44.28 -17.03
CA CYS A 279 -42.52 44.06 -17.73
C CYS A 279 -42.68 42.56 -18.02
N PHE A 280 -43.88 42.06 -17.77
CA PHE A 280 -44.36 40.70 -17.98
C PHE A 280 -45.74 40.72 -18.65
N SER A 281 -46.11 41.82 -19.30
CA SER A 281 -47.44 42.03 -19.87
C SER A 281 -47.80 40.94 -20.88
N GLY A 282 -49.03 40.41 -20.81
CA GLY A 282 -49.52 39.35 -21.70
C GLY A 282 -48.84 37.99 -21.54
N CYS A 283 -47.97 37.80 -20.54
CA CYS A 283 -47.24 36.55 -20.37
C CYS A 283 -48.07 35.48 -19.64
N ASN A 284 -47.84 34.21 -19.98
CA ASN A 284 -48.29 33.08 -19.16
C ASN A 284 -47.24 32.77 -18.09
N LEU A 285 -47.61 32.90 -16.83
CA LEU A 285 -46.79 32.72 -15.64
C LEU A 285 -47.36 31.60 -14.73
N GLU A 286 -48.21 30.73 -15.28
CA GLU A 286 -48.82 29.63 -14.53
C GLU A 286 -47.77 28.81 -13.77
N ASN A 287 -47.99 28.55 -12.48
CA ASN A 287 -47.08 27.81 -11.60
C ASN A 287 -45.63 28.33 -11.55
N SER A 288 -45.38 29.58 -11.99
CA SER A 288 -44.06 30.20 -11.84
C SER A 288 -43.82 30.65 -10.39
N SER A 289 -42.56 30.73 -9.99
CA SER A 289 -42.19 31.11 -8.63
C SER A 289 -41.39 32.40 -8.62
N PHE A 290 -41.88 33.40 -7.88
CA PHE A 290 -41.12 34.58 -7.46
C PHE A 290 -40.78 34.51 -5.97
N GLY A 291 -40.96 33.36 -5.30
CA GLY A 291 -41.05 33.25 -3.84
C GLY A 291 -39.87 33.84 -3.05
N SER A 292 -38.67 33.88 -3.62
CA SER A 292 -37.50 34.56 -3.01
C SER A 292 -36.89 35.67 -3.87
N ALA A 293 -37.61 36.15 -4.88
CA ALA A 293 -37.23 37.30 -5.70
C ALA A 293 -37.31 38.59 -4.89
N TRP A 294 -36.39 39.52 -5.14
CA TRP A 294 -36.38 40.85 -4.54
C TRP A 294 -37.04 41.84 -5.49
N PHE A 295 -38.18 42.38 -5.10
CA PHE A 295 -38.88 43.45 -5.80
C PHE A 295 -38.35 44.79 -5.30
N ILE A 296 -37.58 45.47 -6.15
CA ILE A 296 -36.95 46.73 -5.77
C ILE A 296 -37.94 47.87 -6.02
N ALA A 297 -38.40 48.50 -4.93
CA ALA A 297 -39.31 49.65 -5.02
C ALA A 297 -38.68 50.85 -5.74
N ASP A 298 -39.48 51.52 -6.55
CA ASP A 298 -39.20 52.78 -7.22
C ASP A 298 -40.42 53.71 -7.05
N ALA A 299 -40.18 55.00 -6.82
CA ALA A 299 -41.25 55.98 -6.65
C ALA A 299 -41.89 56.40 -7.99
N GLU A 300 -41.21 56.14 -9.11
CA GLU A 300 -41.61 56.61 -10.45
C GLU A 300 -42.14 55.49 -11.36
N HIS A 301 -41.87 54.23 -11.05
CA HIS A 301 -42.17 53.10 -11.93
C HIS A 301 -42.89 51.97 -11.20
N ALA A 302 -43.80 51.31 -11.92
CA ALA A 302 -44.55 50.15 -11.44
C ALA A 302 -44.33 48.95 -12.36
N MET A 303 -44.07 47.79 -11.76
CA MET A 303 -43.83 46.54 -12.47
C MET A 303 -45.09 46.10 -13.20
N ASP A 304 -44.96 45.69 -14.46
CA ASP A 304 -46.10 45.47 -15.35
C ASP A 304 -46.42 43.99 -15.51
N PHE A 305 -47.59 43.55 -15.06
CA PHE A 305 -48.15 42.21 -15.30
C PHE A 305 -49.53 42.31 -15.96
N THR A 306 -49.79 43.38 -16.70
CA THR A 306 -51.09 43.58 -17.36
C THR A 306 -51.40 42.46 -18.34
N ASN A 307 -52.65 41.99 -18.39
CA ASN A 307 -53.10 40.90 -19.27
C ASN A 307 -52.36 39.55 -19.12
N SER A 308 -51.61 39.34 -18.03
CA SER A 308 -50.83 38.12 -17.82
C SER A 308 -51.67 37.01 -17.16
N PHE A 309 -51.39 35.74 -17.48
CA PHE A 309 -52.03 34.59 -16.82
C PHE A 309 -51.14 34.06 -15.70
N MET A 310 -51.60 34.05 -14.46
CA MET A 310 -50.76 33.93 -13.25
C MET A 310 -51.34 32.94 -12.23
N TRP A 311 -52.04 31.93 -12.72
CA TRP A 311 -52.65 30.91 -11.86
C TRP A 311 -51.57 30.06 -11.19
N GLY A 312 -51.62 29.90 -9.86
CA GLY A 312 -50.59 29.17 -9.11
C GLY A 312 -49.23 29.87 -9.04
N THR A 313 -49.10 31.13 -9.48
CA THR A 313 -47.86 31.89 -9.36
C THR A 313 -47.57 32.26 -7.90
N GLN A 314 -46.37 31.97 -7.42
CA GLN A 314 -45.98 32.29 -6.05
C GLN A 314 -45.28 33.65 -5.98
N PHE A 315 -45.72 34.53 -5.06
CA PHE A 315 -45.04 35.79 -4.77
C PHE A 315 -44.49 35.82 -3.35
N PRO A 316 -43.42 36.59 -3.08
CA PRO A 316 -43.07 36.95 -1.71
C PRO A 316 -44.24 37.69 -1.06
N ALA A 317 -44.44 37.45 0.24
CA ALA A 317 -45.51 38.11 1.00
C ALA A 317 -45.36 39.64 0.94
N LEU A 318 -46.47 40.35 0.74
CA LEU A 318 -46.50 41.81 0.81
C LEU A 318 -46.07 42.28 2.21
N GLY A 319 -45.12 43.21 2.27
CA GLY A 319 -44.51 43.68 3.52
C GLY A 319 -43.28 42.88 3.97
N SER A 320 -42.88 41.83 3.23
CA SER A 320 -41.62 41.13 3.46
C SER A 320 -40.41 41.96 3.04
N ALA A 321 -39.20 41.57 3.48
CA ALA A 321 -37.95 42.19 3.04
C ALA A 321 -37.74 42.13 1.52
N GLN A 322 -38.38 41.16 0.86
CA GLN A 322 -38.31 40.90 -0.58
C GLN A 322 -39.41 41.63 -1.37
N ARG A 323 -40.55 41.96 -0.76
CA ARG A 323 -41.65 42.74 -1.36
C ARG A 323 -42.18 43.77 -0.34
N PRO A 324 -41.45 44.88 -0.11
CA PRO A 324 -41.90 45.92 0.82
C PRO A 324 -43.14 46.65 0.30
N PHE A 325 -43.90 47.30 1.19
CA PHE A 325 -45.16 48.00 0.87
C PHE A 325 -45.05 49.10 -0.21
N GLY A 326 -43.84 49.59 -0.49
CA GLY A 326 -43.60 50.61 -1.50
C GLY A 326 -43.45 50.09 -2.94
N VAL A 327 -43.53 48.77 -3.16
CA VAL A 327 -43.46 48.18 -4.51
C VAL A 327 -44.81 48.33 -5.21
N GLN A 328 -44.83 49.03 -6.34
CA GLN A 328 -46.01 49.14 -7.19
C GLN A 328 -46.01 48.06 -8.28
N ILE A 329 -47.14 47.36 -8.43
CA ILE A 329 -47.33 46.33 -9.46
C ILE A 329 -48.68 46.58 -10.15
N ARG A 330 -48.68 46.54 -11.49
CA ARG A 330 -49.88 46.68 -12.33
C ARG A 330 -50.37 45.31 -12.77
N PHE A 331 -51.62 45.00 -12.46
CA PHE A 331 -52.28 43.73 -12.79
C PHE A 331 -53.51 43.92 -13.70
N ASP A 332 -53.64 45.05 -14.38
CA ASP A 332 -54.83 45.33 -15.19
C ASP A 332 -55.04 44.26 -16.26
N GLY A 333 -56.18 43.54 -16.19
CA GLY A 333 -56.50 42.43 -17.10
C GLY A 333 -55.77 41.11 -16.81
N ALA A 334 -54.96 41.03 -15.76
CA ALA A 334 -54.28 39.79 -15.37
C ALA A 334 -55.24 38.78 -14.75
N VAL A 335 -55.00 37.49 -15.00
CA VAL A 335 -55.71 36.37 -14.38
C VAL A 335 -54.86 35.85 -13.23
N VAL A 336 -55.20 36.21 -11.99
CA VAL A 336 -54.47 35.83 -10.77
C VAL A 336 -55.32 34.93 -9.88
N ASP A 337 -54.67 34.12 -9.04
CA ASP A 337 -55.33 33.45 -7.91
C ASP A 337 -55.67 34.47 -6.81
N GLU A 338 -56.71 34.22 -6.00
CA GLU A 338 -57.23 35.16 -4.97
C GLU A 338 -56.17 35.57 -3.93
N MET A 339 -55.02 34.88 -3.88
CA MET A 339 -53.93 35.10 -2.93
C MET A 339 -52.83 36.08 -3.39
N ILE A 340 -52.87 36.59 -4.63
CA ILE A 340 -51.79 37.42 -5.20
C ILE A 340 -52.07 38.94 -5.10
N ALA A 341 -53.35 39.33 -5.02
CA ALA A 341 -53.83 40.72 -5.08
C ALA A 341 -53.46 41.56 -3.83
#